data_AF-U2B3N4-F1
#
_entry.id   AF-U2B3N4-F1
#
_cell.length_a   1.000
_cell.length_b   1.000
_cell.length_c   1.000
_cell.angle_alpha   90.00
_cell.angle_beta   90.00
_cell.angle_gamma   90.00
#
_symmetry.space_group_name_H-M   'P 1'
#
loop_
_entity.id
_entity.type
_entity.pdbx_description
1 polymer ?
#
loop_
_entity_poly.entity_id
_entity_poly.type
_entity_poly.pdbx_seq_one_letter_code
_entity_poly.pdbx_strand_id
1 'polypeptide(L)'
;MKDQDVQAFLKENEEVIDQKMIEKSLNKLYEYIEQSKNCSYCSEDENCNNLLEGYHPKLVVSGRSIDIEYYECPVKRKLDQQKKQKSLMKSMYIQQDLLGATFQQVDISDPSRLAMFQHVTDFLKSYNETGKGKGLYLYGKFGVGKTFMLAAIANELAEKEYSSMIVYVPE
;
A
#
# COMPACT_ATOMS: atom_id res chain seq x y z
N MET A 1 7.96 7.43 35.78
CA MET A 1 7.36 7.25 34.43
C MET A 1 6.64 5.91 34.39
N LYS A 2 5.32 5.89 34.19
CA LYS A 2 4.47 4.68 34.27
C LYS A 2 4.03 4.11 32.92
N ASP A 3 4.35 4.82 31.83
CA ASP A 3 3.98 4.41 30.48
C ASP A 3 4.82 3.21 30.01
N GLN A 4 4.15 2.17 29.50
CA GLN A 4 4.81 0.92 29.12
C GLN A 4 5.66 1.07 27.86
N ASP A 5 5.24 1.89 26.89
CA ASP A 5 5.97 2.11 25.64
C ASP A 5 7.29 2.85 25.93
N VAL A 6 7.24 3.84 26.82
CA VAL A 6 8.44 4.57 27.22
C VAL A 6 9.41 3.66 27.98
N GLN A 7 8.91 2.80 28.87
CA GLN A 7 9.76 1.83 29.57
C GLN A 7 10.41 0.83 28.60
N ALA A 8 9.66 0.33 27.62
CA ALA A 8 10.18 -0.56 26.60
C ALA A 8 11.27 0.13 25.75
N PHE A 9 11.03 1.36 25.31
CA PHE A 9 12.00 2.15 24.54
C PHE A 9 13.29 2.41 25.32
N LEU A 10 13.18 2.80 26.60
CA LEU A 10 14.36 3.01 27.45
C LEU A 10 15.15 1.73 27.62
N LYS A 11 14.47 0.59 27.82
CA LYS A 11 15.09 -0.72 27.98
C LYS A 11 15.82 -1.20 26.70
N GLU A 12 15.22 -0.96 25.54
CA GLU A 12 15.84 -1.30 24.25
C GLU A 12 17.09 -0.45 23.95
N ASN A 13 17.17 0.75 24.50
CA ASN A 13 18.23 1.72 24.21
C ASN A 13 19.11 2.04 25.43
N GLU A 14 19.18 1.13 26.43
CA GLU A 14 19.95 1.33 27.67
C GLU A 14 21.45 1.58 27.43
N GLU A 15 22.00 1.07 26.33
CA GLU A 15 23.42 1.27 25.98
C GLU A 15 23.73 2.71 25.51
N VAL A 16 22.72 3.43 25.02
CA VAL A 16 22.87 4.75 24.39
C VAL A 16 22.25 5.86 25.25
N ILE A 17 21.17 5.56 25.97
CA ILE A 17 20.42 6.55 26.75
C ILE A 17 21.00 6.66 28.16
N ASP A 18 21.50 7.84 28.50
CA ASP A 18 21.89 8.17 29.87
C ASP A 18 20.78 8.93 30.63
N GLN A 19 20.89 8.99 31.96
CA GLN A 19 19.90 9.71 32.79
C GLN A 19 19.81 11.20 32.43
N LYS A 20 20.92 11.84 32.04
CA LYS A 20 20.96 13.26 31.67
C LYS A 20 20.18 13.53 30.38
N MET A 21 20.17 12.58 29.45
CA MET A 21 19.45 12.62 28.19
C MET A 21 17.95 12.46 28.42
N ILE A 22 17.55 11.59 29.35
CA ILE A 22 16.16 11.49 29.81
C ILE A 22 15.71 12.82 30.43
N GLU A 23 16.50 13.41 31.32
CA GLU A 23 16.19 14.70 31.95
C GLU A 23 16.09 15.85 30.95
N LYS A 24 16.97 15.89 29.94
CA LYS A 24 16.90 16.89 28.87
C LYS A 24 15.70 16.70 27.95
N SER A 25 15.30 15.46 27.74
CA SER A 25 14.22 15.09 26.81
C SER A 25 12.89 14.83 27.51
N LEU A 26 12.79 15.23 28.78
CA LEU A 26 11.62 15.01 29.62
C LEU A 26 10.35 15.60 28.99
N ASN A 27 10.47 16.79 28.40
CA ASN A 27 9.37 17.43 27.68
C ASN A 27 8.88 16.57 26.49
N LYS A 28 9.80 15.96 25.74
CA LYS A 28 9.45 15.08 24.60
C LYS A 28 8.83 13.77 25.06
N LEU A 29 9.31 13.22 26.16
CA LEU A 29 8.72 12.01 26.74
C LEU A 29 7.30 12.30 27.29
N TYR A 30 7.08 13.46 27.91
CA TYR A 30 5.75 13.90 28.33
C TYR A 30 4.82 14.16 27.14
N GLU A 31 5.32 14.86 26.11
CA GLU A 31 4.59 15.09 24.85
C GLU A 31 4.18 13.76 24.20
N TYR A 32 5.06 12.76 24.22
CA TYR A 32 4.78 11.44 23.67
C TYR A 32 3.66 10.72 24.41
N ILE A 33 3.62 10.76 25.74
CA ILE A 33 2.58 10.06 26.53
C ILE A 33 1.22 10.76 26.50
N GLU A 34 1.19 12.08 26.27
CA GLU A 34 -0.07 12.83 26.15
C GLU A 34 -0.71 12.67 24.76
N GLN A 35 0.08 12.37 23.73
CA GLN A 35 -0.43 12.07 22.39
C GLN A 35 -1.07 10.68 22.32
N SER A 36 -2.05 10.52 21.42
CA SER A 36 -2.64 9.20 21.18
C SER A 36 -1.62 8.29 20.49
N LYS A 37 -1.50 7.06 20.98
CA LYS A 37 -0.66 6.05 20.34
C LYS A 37 -1.26 5.53 19.04
N ASN A 38 -2.59 5.59 18.96
CA ASN A 38 -3.37 5.22 17.79
C ASN A 38 -3.73 6.46 17.00
N CYS A 39 -3.97 6.30 15.70
CA CYS A 39 -4.55 7.36 14.89
C CYS A 39 -5.98 7.00 14.45
N SER A 40 -6.74 8.03 14.07
CA SER A 40 -8.10 7.92 13.53
C SER A 40 -8.25 7.00 12.30
N TYR A 41 -7.14 6.62 11.66
CA TYR A 41 -7.14 5.69 10.53
C TYR A 41 -7.18 4.21 10.92
N CYS A 42 -6.64 3.84 12.09
CA CYS A 42 -6.59 2.46 12.55
C CYS A 42 -7.50 2.17 13.75
N SER A 43 -8.07 3.20 14.35
CA SER A 43 -8.95 3.10 15.50
C SER A 43 -10.09 4.10 15.36
N GLU A 44 -11.31 3.70 15.70
CA GLU A 44 -12.50 4.56 15.76
C GLU A 44 -12.47 5.48 16.99
N ASP A 45 -11.28 5.95 17.34
CA ASP A 45 -11.07 6.79 18.51
C ASP A 45 -11.44 8.22 18.12
N GLU A 46 -12.68 8.62 18.42
CA GLU A 46 -13.18 9.98 18.17
C GLU A 46 -12.35 11.05 18.89
N ASN A 47 -11.60 10.66 19.94
CA ASN A 47 -10.68 11.52 20.69
C ASN A 47 -9.21 11.33 20.31
N CYS A 48 -8.92 11.07 19.03
CA CYS A 48 -7.56 11.03 18.52
C CYS A 48 -6.89 12.41 18.57
N ASN A 49 -6.17 12.71 19.66
CA ASN A 49 -5.39 13.94 19.85
C ASN A 49 -3.98 13.85 19.23
N ASN A 50 -3.87 13.33 18.01
CA ASN A 50 -2.58 13.29 17.30
C ASN A 50 -2.34 14.56 16.52
N LEU A 51 -1.12 15.08 16.60
CA LEU A 51 -0.71 16.25 15.83
C LEU A 51 -0.81 16.03 14.32
N LEU A 52 -0.54 14.79 13.86
CA LEU A 52 -0.57 14.41 12.45
C LEU A 52 -1.53 13.24 12.22
N GLU A 53 -2.60 13.49 11.48
CA GLU A 53 -3.59 12.47 11.14
C GLU A 53 -3.01 11.37 10.23
N GLY A 54 -3.31 10.12 10.59
CA GLY A 54 -2.81 8.94 9.88
C GLY A 54 -1.32 8.67 10.08
N TYR A 55 -0.71 9.25 11.12
CA TYR A 55 0.64 8.94 11.57
C TYR A 55 0.63 8.54 13.05
N HIS A 56 1.60 7.72 13.45
CA HIS A 56 1.81 7.32 14.83
C HIS A 56 3.12 7.93 15.34
N PRO A 57 3.15 8.45 16.57
CA PRO A 57 4.38 8.93 17.17
C PRO A 57 5.26 7.73 17.59
N LYS A 58 6.57 7.88 17.45
CA LYS A 58 7.59 6.94 17.90
C LYS A 58 8.75 7.69 18.53
N LEU A 59 9.23 7.20 19.67
CA LEU A 59 10.45 7.72 20.28
C LEU A 59 11.68 7.26 19.51
N VAL A 60 12.59 8.19 19.28
CA VAL A 60 13.88 7.92 18.62
C VAL A 60 15.01 8.63 19.36
N VAL A 61 16.20 8.04 19.31
CA VAL A 61 17.42 8.68 19.79
C VAL A 61 18.00 9.54 18.66
N SER A 62 18.03 10.84 18.86
CA SER A 62 18.62 11.82 17.93
C SER A 62 19.89 12.41 18.55
N GLY A 63 21.03 11.80 18.27
CA GLY A 63 22.33 12.23 18.81
C GLY A 63 22.41 12.12 20.34
N ARG A 64 22.14 13.22 21.05
CA ARG A 64 22.19 13.32 22.53
C ARG A 64 20.84 13.69 23.17
N SER A 65 19.75 13.63 22.40
CA SER A 65 18.37 13.85 22.87
C SER A 65 17.45 12.75 22.38
N ILE A 66 16.30 12.60 23.06
CA ILE A 66 15.20 11.74 22.63
C ILE A 66 14.19 12.65 21.95
N ASP A 67 13.85 12.33 20.71
CA ASP A 67 12.87 13.05 19.91
C ASP A 67 11.69 12.15 19.55
N ILE A 68 10.63 12.77 19.03
CA ILE A 68 9.45 12.08 18.51
C ILE A 68 9.52 12.15 16.99
N GLU A 69 9.57 11.00 16.35
CA GLU A 69 9.34 10.87 14.91
C GLU A 69 7.94 10.32 14.64
N TYR A 70 7.41 10.64 13.46
CA TYR A 70 6.10 10.19 13.04
C TYR A 70 6.25 9.23 11.87
N TYR A 71 5.66 8.03 12.01
CA TYR A 71 5.62 7.04 10.94
C TYR A 71 4.20 6.87 10.42
N GLU A 72 4.08 6.60 9.13
CA GLU A 72 2.79 6.47 8.46
C GLU A 72 2.01 5.27 9.02
N CYS A 73 0.74 5.49 9.33
CA CYS A 73 -0.15 4.42 9.78
C CYS A 73 -0.22 3.32 8.69
N PRO A 74 -0.02 2.04 9.04
CA PRO A 74 -0.09 0.94 8.08
C PRO A 74 -1.42 0.89 7.30
N VAL A 75 -2.53 1.30 7.95
CA VAL A 75 -3.85 1.36 7.32
C VAL A 75 -3.90 2.46 6.26
N LYS A 76 -3.43 3.67 6.59
CA LYS A 76 -3.33 4.78 5.64
C LYS A 76 -2.45 4.41 4.46
N ARG A 77 -1.25 3.88 4.71
CA ARG A 77 -0.32 3.45 3.66
C ARG A 77 -0.98 2.48 2.68
N LYS A 78 -1.74 1.49 3.19
CA LYS A 78 -2.47 0.53 2.35
C LYS A 78 -3.56 1.22 1.53
N LEU A 79 -4.32 2.13 2.12
CA LEU A 79 -5.37 2.87 1.41
C LEU A 79 -4.81 3.78 0.32
N ASP A 80 -3.72 4.49 0.62
CA ASP A 80 -3.06 5.38 -0.34
C ASP A 80 -2.40 4.60 -1.47
N GLN A 81 -1.82 3.43 -1.17
CA GLN A 81 -1.34 2.50 -2.19
C GLN A 81 -2.48 2.03 -3.11
N GLN A 82 -3.63 1.66 -2.57
CA GLN A 82 -4.80 1.26 -3.37
C GLN A 82 -5.32 2.41 -4.24
N LYS A 83 -5.40 3.63 -3.70
CA LYS A 83 -5.79 4.83 -4.47
C LYS A 83 -4.81 5.11 -5.60
N LYS A 84 -3.50 4.99 -5.34
CA LYS A 84 -2.44 5.15 -6.33
C LYS A 84 -2.55 4.10 -7.43
N GLN A 85 -2.76 2.83 -7.09
CA GLN A 85 -2.96 1.77 -8.08
C GLN A 85 -4.19 2.05 -8.96
N LYS A 86 -5.32 2.44 -8.35
CA LYS A 86 -6.53 2.81 -9.10
C LYS A 86 -6.31 4.02 -10.02
N SER A 87 -5.52 5.01 -9.62
CA SER A 87 -5.26 6.20 -10.46
C SER A 87 -4.36 5.92 -11.66
N LEU A 88 -3.55 4.85 -11.60
CA LEU A 88 -2.70 4.41 -12.71
C LEU A 88 -3.49 3.73 -13.83
N MET A 89 -4.67 3.17 -13.51
CA MET A 89 -5.58 2.57 -14.48
C MET A 89 -6.58 3.60 -14.98
N LYS A 90 -6.44 4.01 -16.24
CA LYS A 90 -7.39 4.92 -16.90
C LYS A 90 -8.33 4.11 -17.79
N SER A 91 -9.60 4.48 -17.81
CA SER A 91 -10.55 3.92 -18.76
C SER A 91 -11.20 5.03 -19.58
N MET A 92 -11.40 4.75 -20.88
CA MET A 92 -12.28 5.55 -21.73
C MET A 92 -13.48 4.67 -22.11
N TYR A 93 -14.69 5.15 -21.78
CA TYR A 93 -15.95 4.49 -22.06
C TYR A 93 -16.15 3.11 -21.40
N ILE A 94 -15.42 2.82 -20.31
CA ILE A 94 -15.57 1.59 -19.51
C ILE A 94 -15.79 1.97 -18.04
N GLN A 95 -16.75 1.29 -17.39
CA GLN A 95 -17.05 1.45 -15.96
C GLN A 95 -15.86 1.02 -15.09
N GLN A 96 -15.55 1.81 -14.06
CA GLN A 96 -14.42 1.55 -13.16
C GLN A 96 -14.56 0.26 -12.35
N ASP A 97 -15.78 -0.24 -12.15
CA ASP A 97 -16.02 -1.49 -11.40
C ASP A 97 -15.39 -2.72 -12.07
N LEU A 98 -15.21 -2.68 -13.40
CA LEU A 98 -14.49 -3.72 -14.13
C LEU A 98 -12.97 -3.70 -13.88
N LEU A 99 -12.43 -2.58 -13.40
CA LEU A 99 -11.00 -2.41 -13.09
C LEU A 99 -10.61 -3.07 -11.77
N GLY A 100 -11.52 -3.68 -11.00
CA GLY A 100 -11.20 -4.42 -9.77
C GLY A 100 -10.80 -5.89 -9.99
N ALA A 101 -10.73 -6.34 -11.24
CA ALA A 101 -10.47 -7.74 -11.58
C ALA A 101 -9.05 -8.16 -11.19
N THR A 102 -8.89 -9.20 -10.38
CA THR A 102 -7.58 -9.76 -10.03
C THR A 102 -7.40 -11.15 -10.62
N PHE A 103 -6.15 -11.57 -10.85
CA PHE A 103 -5.88 -12.93 -11.31
C PHE A 103 -6.35 -14.02 -10.35
N GLN A 104 -6.44 -13.73 -9.05
CA GLN A 104 -6.96 -14.66 -8.04
C GLN A 104 -8.43 -15.03 -8.25
N GLN A 105 -9.20 -14.16 -8.91
CA GLN A 105 -10.61 -14.39 -9.22
C GLN A 105 -10.81 -15.17 -10.53
N VAL A 106 -9.74 -15.42 -11.30
CA VAL A 106 -9.81 -16.17 -12.54
C VAL A 106 -9.85 -17.67 -12.21
N ASP A 107 -10.97 -18.30 -12.50
CA ASP A 107 -11.10 -19.76 -12.39
C ASP A 107 -10.28 -20.44 -13.49
N ILE A 108 -9.22 -21.15 -13.08
CA ILE A 108 -8.21 -21.82 -13.93
C ILE A 108 -8.61 -23.30 -14.21
N SER A 109 -9.83 -23.71 -13.88
CA SER A 109 -10.31 -25.07 -14.16
C SER A 109 -10.40 -25.40 -15.66
N ASP A 110 -10.55 -24.38 -16.51
CA ASP A 110 -10.63 -24.54 -17.97
C ASP A 110 -9.23 -24.51 -18.62
N PRO A 111 -8.86 -25.53 -19.44
CA PRO A 111 -7.57 -25.56 -20.14
C PRO A 111 -7.27 -24.33 -20.99
N SER A 112 -8.30 -23.71 -21.58
CA SER A 112 -8.15 -22.48 -22.38
C SER A 112 -7.78 -21.27 -21.51
N ARG A 113 -8.30 -21.22 -20.28
CA ARG A 113 -7.95 -20.18 -19.31
C ARG A 113 -6.56 -20.38 -18.75
N LEU A 114 -6.16 -21.62 -18.54
CA LEU A 114 -4.80 -21.97 -18.11
C LEU A 114 -3.75 -21.54 -19.14
N ALA A 115 -3.97 -21.85 -20.42
CA ALA A 115 -3.06 -21.44 -21.51
C ALA A 115 -2.99 -19.90 -21.63
N MET A 116 -4.13 -19.23 -21.55
CA MET A 116 -4.18 -17.78 -21.63
C MET A 116 -3.52 -17.11 -20.40
N PHE A 117 -3.67 -17.69 -19.20
CA PHE A 117 -2.97 -17.25 -17.99
C PHE A 117 -1.44 -17.36 -18.14
N GLN A 118 -0.94 -18.46 -18.70
CA GLN A 118 0.49 -18.64 -18.99
C GLN A 118 1.02 -17.53 -19.92
N HIS A 119 0.34 -17.29 -21.05
CA HIS A 119 0.73 -16.23 -21.98
C HIS A 119 0.72 -14.82 -21.37
N VAL A 120 -0.27 -14.55 -20.51
CA VAL A 120 -0.35 -13.29 -19.77
C VAL A 120 0.81 -13.14 -18.79
N THR A 121 1.15 -14.21 -18.07
CA THR A 121 2.26 -14.19 -17.11
C THR A 121 3.60 -13.99 -17.82
N ASP A 122 3.81 -14.64 -18.97
CA ASP A 122 5.00 -14.49 -19.79
C ASP A 122 5.11 -13.07 -20.38
N PHE A 123 3.98 -12.49 -20.81
CA PHE A 123 3.92 -11.09 -21.23
C PHE A 123 4.34 -10.14 -20.10
N LEU A 124 3.77 -10.31 -18.90
CA LEU A 124 4.08 -9.46 -17.75
C LEU A 124 5.54 -9.59 -17.27
N LYS A 125 6.15 -10.77 -17.43
CA LYS A 125 7.58 -10.99 -17.14
C LYS A 125 8.47 -10.31 -18.19
N SER A 126 8.22 -10.57 -19.47
CA SER A 126 9.05 -10.02 -20.57
C SER A 126 8.99 -8.49 -20.66
N TYR A 127 7.81 -7.90 -20.41
CA TYR A 127 7.63 -6.45 -20.42
C TYR A 127 8.45 -5.76 -19.32
N ASN A 128 8.52 -6.38 -18.12
CA ASN A 128 9.29 -5.87 -17.00
C ASN A 128 10.80 -5.79 -17.26
N GLU A 129 11.36 -6.75 -18.00
CA GLU A 129 12.80 -6.86 -18.21
C GLU A 129 13.33 -5.93 -19.30
N THR A 130 12.49 -5.60 -20.29
CA THR A 130 12.97 -4.96 -21.53
C THR A 130 12.21 -3.68 -21.91
N GLY A 131 11.07 -3.40 -21.28
CA GLY A 131 10.14 -2.33 -21.68
C GLY A 131 9.55 -2.52 -23.09
N LYS A 132 9.81 -3.67 -23.74
CA LYS A 132 9.40 -4.01 -25.10
C LYS A 132 8.82 -5.43 -25.09
N GLY A 133 7.52 -5.54 -25.27
CA GLY A 133 6.82 -6.83 -25.30
C GLY A 133 6.01 -7.01 -26.57
N LYS A 134 5.77 -8.27 -26.95
CA LYS A 134 4.70 -8.59 -27.91
C LYS A 134 3.36 -8.40 -27.20
N GLY A 135 2.42 -7.73 -27.84
CA GLY A 135 1.05 -7.65 -27.33
C GLY A 135 0.35 -9.01 -27.37
N LEU A 136 -0.76 -9.12 -26.63
CA LEU A 136 -1.64 -10.28 -26.63
C LEU A 136 -2.92 -9.96 -27.40
N TYR A 137 -3.38 -10.91 -28.22
CA TYR A 137 -4.67 -10.84 -28.89
C TYR A 137 -5.61 -11.90 -28.33
N LEU A 138 -6.61 -11.46 -27.55
CA LEU A 138 -7.57 -12.34 -26.90
C LEU A 138 -8.83 -12.47 -27.77
N TYR A 139 -9.09 -13.67 -28.27
CA TYR A 139 -10.27 -13.99 -29.07
C TYR A 139 -11.04 -15.17 -28.49
N GLY A 140 -12.32 -15.28 -28.85
CA GLY A 140 -13.20 -16.35 -28.36
C GLY A 140 -14.65 -15.90 -28.28
N LYS A 141 -15.53 -16.79 -27.82
CA LYS A 141 -16.97 -16.55 -27.73
C LYS A 141 -17.30 -15.34 -26.85
N PHE A 142 -18.48 -14.76 -27.05
CA PHE A 142 -19.00 -13.71 -26.17
C PHE A 142 -19.14 -14.25 -24.73
N GLY A 143 -18.89 -13.40 -23.73
CA GLY A 143 -19.08 -13.76 -22.31
C GLY A 143 -17.99 -14.64 -21.66
N VAL A 144 -16.93 -15.03 -22.39
CA VAL A 144 -15.88 -15.93 -21.82
C VAL A 144 -14.90 -15.25 -20.85
N GLY A 145 -14.99 -13.92 -20.67
CA GLY A 145 -14.15 -13.16 -19.72
C GLY A 145 -12.97 -12.39 -20.32
N LYS A 146 -12.96 -12.10 -21.63
CA LYS A 146 -11.86 -11.36 -22.29
C LYS A 146 -11.57 -10.00 -21.64
N THR A 147 -12.61 -9.19 -21.44
CA THR A 147 -12.48 -7.87 -20.79
C THR A 147 -11.99 -7.98 -19.34
N PHE A 148 -12.43 -9.01 -18.63
CA PHE A 148 -11.98 -9.30 -17.27
C PHE A 148 -10.48 -9.59 -17.23
N MET A 149 -9.97 -10.36 -18.19
CA MET A 149 -8.53 -10.63 -18.30
C MET A 149 -7.72 -9.38 -18.62
N LEU A 150 -8.21 -8.50 -19.50
CA LEU A 150 -7.55 -7.22 -19.78
C LEU A 150 -7.49 -6.34 -18.53
N ALA A 151 -8.56 -6.30 -17.74
CA ALA A 151 -8.58 -5.58 -16.47
C ALA A 151 -7.60 -6.17 -15.44
N ALA A 152 -7.51 -7.50 -15.35
CA ALA A 152 -6.54 -8.17 -14.47
C ALA A 152 -5.08 -7.86 -14.87
N ILE A 153 -4.78 -7.86 -16.17
CA ILE A 153 -3.47 -7.44 -16.68
C ILE A 153 -3.17 -5.99 -16.29
N ALA A 154 -4.15 -5.09 -16.48
CA ALA A 154 -3.99 -3.69 -16.15
C ALA A 154 -3.77 -3.44 -14.65
N ASN A 155 -4.40 -4.23 -13.77
CA ASN A 155 -4.15 -4.20 -12.33
C ASN A 155 -2.73 -4.59 -11.98
N GLU A 156 -2.23 -5.66 -12.60
CA GLU A 156 -0.88 -6.17 -12.33
C GLU A 156 0.22 -5.26 -12.87
N LEU A 157 -0.08 -4.50 -13.94
CA LEU A 157 0.75 -3.39 -14.37
C LEU A 157 0.71 -2.23 -13.35
N ALA A 158 -0.45 -1.92 -12.78
CA ALA A 158 -0.59 -0.88 -11.77
C ALA A 158 0.10 -1.23 -10.44
N GLU A 159 0.13 -2.51 -10.04
CA GLU A 159 0.92 -2.99 -8.90
C GLU A 159 2.42 -2.73 -9.07
N LYS A 160 2.89 -2.73 -10.32
CA LYS A 160 4.27 -2.43 -10.71
C LYS A 160 4.49 -0.94 -11.05
N GLU A 161 3.53 -0.09 -10.69
CA GLU A 161 3.54 1.35 -10.94
C GLU A 161 3.52 1.78 -12.42
N TYR A 162 3.11 0.89 -13.34
CA TYR A 162 2.88 1.26 -14.74
C TYR A 162 1.46 1.81 -14.94
N SER A 163 1.35 2.97 -15.59
CA SER A 163 0.05 3.50 -16.00
C SER A 163 -0.46 2.76 -17.24
N SER A 164 -1.73 2.36 -17.19
CA SER A 164 -2.41 1.64 -18.27
C SER A 164 -3.70 2.35 -18.68
N MET A 165 -4.10 2.15 -19.94
CA MET A 165 -5.34 2.70 -20.47
C MET A 165 -6.15 1.60 -21.15
N ILE A 166 -7.40 1.42 -20.72
CA ILE A 166 -8.35 0.52 -21.38
C ILE A 166 -9.33 1.36 -22.18
N VAL A 167 -9.42 1.10 -23.48
CA VAL A 167 -10.27 1.83 -24.42
C VAL A 167 -11.34 0.89 -24.95
N TYR A 168 -12.60 1.25 -24.77
CA TYR A 168 -13.69 0.64 -25.53
C TYR A 168 -13.88 1.44 -26.82
N VAL A 169 -13.73 0.76 -27.96
CA VAL A 169 -13.97 1.34 -29.28
C VAL A 169 -15.35 0.86 -29.73
N PRO A 170 -16.41 1.67 -29.59
CA PRO A 170 -17.70 1.37 -30.21
C PRO A 170 -17.58 1.43 -31.74
N GLU A 171 -18.45 0.71 -32.44
CA GLU A 171 -18.61 0.81 -33.90
C GLU A 171 -19.15 2.17 -34.34
#